data_AF-A0A8X6XEJ8-F1
#
_entry.id   AF-A0A8X6XEJ8-F1
#
_cell.length_a   1.000
_cell.length_b   1.000
_cell.length_c   1.000
_cell.angle_alpha   90.00
_cell.angle_beta   90.00
_cell.angle_gamma   90.00
#
_symmetry.space_group_name_H-M   'P 1'
#
loop_
_entity.id
_entity.type
_entity.pdbx_description
1 polymer ?
#
loop_
_entity_poly.entity_id
_entity_poly.type
_entity_poly.pdbx_seq_one_letter_code
_entity_poly.pdbx_strand_id
1 'polypeptide(L)'
;MYVVSIQVLLGTIFLAEGISAQSANDIFLSIINCVAQSEDQVLCDDFLECNTKLAQPFVVADANCTETFTPEGPGKCTKGQELYRNEATRLILNECVMSLITEKLTDEQEEEMKTYMECVKDVGGRCLK
;
A
#
# COMPACT_ATOMS: atom_id res chain seq x y z
N MET A 1 0.01 27.34 -12.34
CA MET A 1 -0.62 26.01 -12.45
C MET A 1 0.17 25.11 -11.50
N TYR A 2 -0.33 24.89 -10.28
CA TYR A 2 0.40 24.11 -9.28
C TYR A 2 0.09 22.63 -9.50
N VAL A 3 1.12 21.87 -9.88
CA VAL A 3 1.06 20.41 -9.94
C VAL A 3 0.97 19.94 -8.50
N VAL A 4 -0.21 19.50 -8.05
CA VAL A 4 -0.36 18.85 -6.75
C VAL A 4 0.17 17.42 -6.95
N SER A 5 1.46 17.23 -6.72
CA SER A 5 2.09 15.90 -6.74
C SER A 5 1.40 14.98 -5.75
N ILE A 6 1.21 13.71 -6.09
CA ILE A 6 0.61 12.64 -5.27
C ILE A 6 1.25 12.45 -3.90
N GLN A 7 2.46 13.01 -3.68
CA GLN A 7 3.04 13.20 -2.35
C GLN A 7 2.08 13.93 -1.38
N VAL A 8 1.23 14.81 -1.90
CA VAL A 8 0.23 15.52 -1.10
C VAL A 8 -0.89 14.61 -0.61
N LEU A 9 -1.20 13.51 -1.31
CA LEU A 9 -2.33 12.63 -0.96
C LEU A 9 -2.08 11.75 0.24
N LEU A 10 -0.89 11.14 0.33
CA LEU A 10 -0.46 10.48 1.55
C LEU A 10 -0.31 11.48 2.72
N GLY A 11 -0.04 12.76 2.45
CA GLY A 11 0.01 13.82 3.48
C GLY A 11 -1.36 14.39 3.88
N THR A 12 -2.35 14.44 2.99
CA THR A 12 -3.66 15.07 3.24
C THR A 12 -4.56 14.26 4.15
N ILE A 13 -4.43 12.92 4.12
CA ILE A 13 -5.11 12.00 5.04
C ILE A 13 -4.61 12.22 6.48
N PHE A 14 -3.37 12.67 6.65
CA PHE A 14 -2.75 12.97 7.94
C PHE A 14 -2.66 14.48 8.25
N LEU A 15 -3.49 15.33 7.63
CA LEU A 15 -3.52 16.77 7.97
C LEU A 15 -4.08 17.08 9.37
N ALA A 16 -4.63 16.09 10.07
CA ALA A 16 -4.89 16.21 11.50
C ALA A 16 -3.60 16.07 12.35
N GLU A 17 -2.51 15.52 11.81
CA GLU A 17 -1.29 15.14 12.56
C GLU A 17 0.03 15.69 11.97
N GLY A 18 0.02 16.37 10.81
CA GLY A 18 1.21 17.01 10.24
C GLY A 18 2.24 16.05 9.64
N ILE A 19 1.80 14.89 9.15
CA ILE A 19 2.68 13.84 8.60
C ILE A 19 2.98 14.11 7.11
N SER A 20 4.25 14.02 6.74
CA SER A 20 4.70 14.19 5.34
C SER A 20 4.39 12.96 4.48
N ALA A 21 4.41 13.12 3.15
CA ALA A 21 4.29 12.03 2.18
C ALA A 21 5.25 10.87 2.44
N GLN A 22 6.50 11.21 2.76
CA GLN A 22 7.57 10.24 3.01
C GLN A 22 7.26 9.42 4.26
N SER A 23 6.86 10.09 5.34
CA SER A 23 6.47 9.40 6.58
C SER A 23 5.21 8.54 6.42
N ALA A 24 4.26 8.89 5.56
CA ALA A 24 3.09 8.07 5.28
C ALA A 24 3.43 6.83 4.43
N ASN A 25 4.37 6.96 3.49
CA ASN A 25 4.94 5.82 2.77
C ASN A 25 5.72 4.88 3.71
N ASP A 26 6.50 5.43 4.64
CA ASP A 26 7.23 4.65 5.63
C ASP A 26 6.28 3.86 6.56
N ILE A 27 5.16 4.48 6.96
CA ILE A 27 4.09 3.81 7.71
C ILE A 27 3.52 2.64 6.90
N PHE A 28 3.19 2.86 5.63
CA PHE A 28 2.68 1.81 4.75
C PHE A 28 3.67 0.63 4.62
N LEU A 29 4.94 0.92 4.37
CA LEU A 29 6.00 -0.09 4.27
C LEU A 29 6.18 -0.87 5.58
N SER A 30 6.10 -0.19 6.73
CA SER A 30 6.12 -0.84 8.04
C SER A 30 4.95 -1.81 8.22
N ILE A 31 3.74 -1.41 7.82
CA ILE A 31 2.54 -2.25 7.89
C ILE A 31 2.67 -3.48 7.00
N ILE A 32 2.98 -3.32 5.71
CA ILE A 32 3.05 -4.44 4.78
C ILE A 32 4.17 -5.42 5.16
N ASN A 33 5.30 -4.94 5.67
CA ASN A 33 6.37 -5.81 6.20
C ASN A 33 5.88 -6.63 7.40
N CYS A 34 5.20 -5.97 8.33
CA CYS A 34 4.65 -6.61 9.52
C CYS A 34 3.62 -7.69 9.16
N VAL A 35 2.70 -7.38 8.25
CA VAL A 35 1.70 -8.35 7.77
C VAL A 35 2.39 -9.52 7.05
N ALA A 36 3.30 -9.22 6.13
CA ALA A 36 4.00 -10.24 5.33
C ALA A 36 4.79 -11.25 6.18
N GLN A 37 5.34 -10.81 7.30
CA GLN A 37 6.18 -11.60 8.21
C GLN A 37 5.40 -12.22 9.38
N SER A 38 4.09 -11.99 9.47
CA SER A 38 3.26 -12.41 10.61
C SER A 38 3.13 -13.93 10.77
N GLU A 39 3.41 -14.70 9.71
CA GLU A 39 3.02 -16.11 9.58
C GLU A 39 1.51 -16.35 9.83
N ASP A 40 0.68 -15.31 9.65
CA ASP A 40 -0.77 -15.33 9.82
C ASP A 40 -1.47 -15.12 8.47
N GLN A 41 -1.99 -16.21 7.91
CA GLN A 41 -2.69 -16.16 6.63
C GLN A 41 -3.96 -15.31 6.69
N VAL A 42 -4.68 -15.29 7.82
CA VAL A 42 -5.89 -14.46 7.96
C VAL A 42 -5.51 -12.99 7.86
N LEU A 43 -4.42 -12.59 8.52
CA LEU A 43 -3.94 -11.22 8.45
C LEU A 43 -3.55 -10.80 7.02
N CYS A 44 -2.95 -11.71 6.25
CA CYS A 44 -2.59 -11.43 4.86
C CYS A 44 -3.79 -11.42 3.92
N ASP A 45 -4.77 -12.29 4.13
CA ASP A 45 -6.03 -12.26 3.38
C ASP A 45 -6.78 -10.95 3.65
N ASP A 46 -6.85 -10.50 4.91
CA ASP A 46 -7.46 -9.22 5.30
C ASP A 46 -6.73 -8.02 4.66
N PHE A 47 -5.38 -8.05 4.60
CA PHE A 47 -4.61 -7.02 3.91
C PHE A 47 -4.89 -7.00 2.40
N LEU A 48 -4.94 -8.17 1.75
CA LEU A 48 -5.25 -8.25 0.32
C LEU A 48 -6.70 -7.82 0.03
N GLU A 49 -7.64 -8.04 0.95
CA GLU A 49 -9.00 -7.53 0.83
C GLU A 49 -9.04 -6.00 0.82
N CYS A 50 -8.12 -5.31 1.50
CA CYS A 50 -8.02 -3.86 1.40
C CYS A 50 -7.78 -3.39 -0.04
N ASN A 51 -7.11 -4.17 -0.90
CA ASN A 51 -6.88 -3.79 -2.30
C ASN A 51 -8.17 -3.59 -3.11
N THR A 52 -9.30 -4.14 -2.65
CA THR A 52 -10.62 -3.88 -3.27
C THR A 52 -11.08 -2.43 -3.15
N LYS A 53 -10.41 -1.63 -2.30
CA LYS A 53 -10.70 -0.22 -2.02
C LYS A 53 -9.75 0.74 -2.74
N LEU A 54 -8.80 0.21 -3.52
CA LEU A 54 -7.86 1.04 -4.28
C LEU A 54 -8.60 1.85 -5.34
N ALA A 55 -8.19 3.12 -5.48
CA ALA A 55 -8.60 3.92 -6.61
C ALA A 55 -8.07 3.32 -7.92
N GLN A 56 -8.84 3.46 -9.00
CA GLN A 56 -8.52 2.82 -10.29
C GLN A 56 -7.08 3.07 -10.79
N PRO A 57 -6.47 4.28 -10.68
CA PRO A 57 -5.08 4.49 -11.08
C PRO A 57 -4.08 3.59 -10.32
N PHE A 58 -4.33 3.35 -9.03
CA PHE A 58 -3.51 2.47 -8.21
C PHE A 58 -3.75 0.99 -8.55
N VAL A 59 -4.98 0.59 -8.86
CA VAL A 59 -5.27 -0.77 -9.34
C VAL A 59 -4.48 -1.09 -10.61
N VAL A 60 -4.45 -0.15 -11.56
CA VAL A 60 -3.71 -0.32 -12.83
C VAL A 60 -2.20 -0.35 -12.57
N ALA A 61 -1.69 0.54 -11.72
CA ALA A 61 -0.27 0.57 -11.38
C ALA A 61 0.17 -0.71 -10.64
N ASP A 62 -0.60 -1.16 -9.65
CA ASP A 62 -0.34 -2.40 -8.90
C ASP A 62 -0.33 -3.62 -9.83
N ALA A 63 -1.29 -3.73 -10.75
CA ALA A 63 -1.31 -4.82 -11.75
C ALA A 63 -0.03 -4.83 -12.62
N ASN A 64 0.39 -3.68 -13.13
CA ASN A 64 1.60 -3.57 -13.95
C ASN A 64 2.89 -3.93 -13.18
N CYS A 65 2.98 -3.48 -11.92
CA CYS A 65 4.15 -3.73 -11.09
C CYS A 65 4.21 -5.19 -10.60
N THR A 66 3.07 -5.75 -10.19
CA THR A 66 2.99 -7.14 -9.72
C THR A 66 3.23 -8.14 -10.85
N GLU A 67 2.78 -7.88 -12.08
CA GLU A 67 3.12 -8.72 -13.24
C GLU A 67 4.63 -8.79 -13.48
N THR A 68 5.35 -7.69 -13.21
CA THR A 68 6.79 -7.61 -13.44
C THR A 68 7.62 -8.23 -12.31
N PHE A 69 7.30 -7.92 -11.07
CA PHE A 69 8.15 -8.24 -9.92
C PHE A 69 7.67 -9.45 -9.12
N THR A 70 6.39 -9.82 -9.23
CA THR A 70 5.77 -10.95 -8.54
C THR A 70 4.78 -11.69 -9.47
N PRO A 71 5.25 -12.27 -10.59
CA PRO A 71 4.37 -12.88 -11.60
C PRO A 71 3.57 -14.08 -11.09
N GLU A 72 4.00 -14.72 -10.00
CA GLU A 72 3.27 -15.81 -9.32
C GLU A 72 2.24 -15.29 -8.30
N GLY A 73 2.06 -13.97 -8.22
CA GLY A 73 1.13 -13.30 -7.33
C GLY A 73 1.72 -12.94 -5.96
N PRO A 74 0.86 -12.52 -5.01
CA PRO A 74 1.28 -11.97 -3.72
C PRO A 74 1.86 -13.01 -2.76
N GLY A 75 1.81 -14.31 -3.06
CA GLY A 75 2.26 -15.36 -2.14
C GLY A 75 1.29 -15.58 -0.98
N LYS A 76 1.82 -16.05 0.15
CA LYS A 76 1.06 -16.44 1.36
C LYS A 76 1.86 -16.08 2.61
N CYS A 77 1.18 -16.01 3.74
CA CYS A 77 1.79 -15.77 5.04
C CYS A 77 1.72 -17.05 5.86
N THR A 78 2.61 -17.98 5.52
CA THR A 78 2.78 -19.24 6.22
C THR A 78 4.24 -19.41 6.57
N LYS A 79 4.58 -20.41 7.39
CA LYS A 79 5.96 -20.63 7.80
C LYS A 79 6.90 -20.76 6.58
N GLY A 80 7.83 -19.81 6.45
CA GLY A 80 8.79 -19.74 5.34
C GLY A 80 8.24 -19.16 4.02
N GLN A 81 7.04 -18.57 4.04
CA GLN A 81 6.48 -17.78 2.94
C GLN A 81 6.06 -16.40 3.45
N GLU A 82 6.36 -15.36 2.69
CA GLU A 82 5.94 -14.00 2.99
C GLU A 82 5.07 -13.45 1.86
N LEU A 83 4.16 -12.53 2.22
CA LEU A 83 3.47 -11.70 1.24
C LEU A 83 4.50 -10.89 0.44
N TYR A 84 4.41 -11.00 -0.88
CA TYR A 84 5.33 -10.41 -1.85
C TYR A 84 6.81 -10.81 -1.62
N ARG A 85 7.05 -12.08 -1.26
CA ARG A 85 8.36 -12.77 -1.20
C ARG A 85 9.32 -12.30 -0.10
N ASN A 86 9.71 -11.04 -0.08
CA ASN A 86 10.66 -10.45 0.86
C ASN A 86 10.55 -8.91 0.87
N GLU A 87 11.22 -8.29 1.83
CA GLU A 87 11.18 -6.83 2.03
C GLU A 87 11.68 -6.04 0.81
N ALA A 88 12.76 -6.50 0.14
CA ALA A 88 13.29 -5.81 -1.04
C ALA A 88 12.28 -5.84 -2.20
N THR A 89 11.57 -6.95 -2.40
CA THR A 89 10.50 -7.04 -3.40
C THR A 89 9.34 -6.12 -3.06
N ARG A 90 8.92 -6.03 -1.79
CA ARG A 90 7.88 -5.08 -1.34
C ARG A 90 8.26 -3.63 -1.57
N LEU A 91 9.51 -3.27 -1.28
CA LEU A 91 10.02 -1.92 -1.55
C LEU A 91 9.98 -1.60 -3.05
N ILE A 92 10.47 -2.50 -3.90
CA ILE A 92 10.48 -2.32 -5.36
C ILE A 92 9.05 -2.21 -5.92
N LEU A 93 8.11 -3.02 -5.44
CA LEU A 93 6.70 -2.93 -5.84
C LEU A 93 6.11 -1.57 -5.47
N ASN A 94 6.33 -1.12 -4.24
CA ASN A 94 5.85 0.16 -3.78
C ASN A 94 6.45 1.33 -4.59
N GLU A 95 7.76 1.33 -4.82
CA GLU A 95 8.42 2.32 -5.68
C GLU A 95 7.86 2.31 -7.10
N CYS A 96 7.65 1.13 -7.68
CA CYS A 96 7.07 0.98 -9.00
C CYS A 96 5.66 1.59 -9.07
N VAL A 97 4.77 1.22 -8.14
CA VAL A 97 3.39 1.73 -8.11
C VAL A 97 3.40 3.25 -8.00
N MET A 98 4.16 3.78 -7.05
CA MET A 98 4.26 5.22 -6.82
C MET A 98 4.88 5.98 -8.01
N SER A 99 5.75 5.34 -8.80
CA SER A 99 6.31 5.94 -10.01
C SER A 99 5.32 6.04 -11.19
N LEU A 100 4.30 5.18 -11.21
CA LEU A 100 3.28 5.14 -12.27
C LEU A 100 2.12 6.09 -11.99
N ILE A 101 1.88 6.46 -10.74
CA ILE A 101 0.92 7.51 -10.41
C ILE A 101 1.57 8.85 -10.72
N THR A 102 1.12 9.51 -11.78
CA THR A 102 1.69 10.78 -12.26
C THR A 102 0.68 11.92 -12.30
N GLU A 103 -0.61 11.59 -12.32
CA GLU A 103 -1.72 12.54 -12.37
C GLU A 103 -2.28 12.82 -10.98
N LYS A 104 -2.82 14.02 -10.78
CA LYS A 104 -3.56 14.34 -9.57
C LYS A 104 -4.85 13.52 -9.54
N LEU A 105 -5.14 12.89 -8.40
CA LEU A 105 -6.41 12.20 -8.20
C LEU A 105 -7.60 13.16 -8.21
N THR A 106 -8.75 12.64 -8.60
CA THR A 106 -10.05 13.29 -8.37
C THR A 106 -10.44 13.19 -6.90
N ASP A 107 -11.30 14.08 -6.41
CA ASP A 107 -11.77 14.05 -5.01
C ASP A 107 -12.35 12.68 -4.61
N GLU A 108 -13.03 12.00 -5.54
CA GLU A 108 -13.54 10.63 -5.35
C GLU A 108 -12.40 9.62 -5.14
N GLN A 109 -11.38 9.66 -6.00
CA GLN A 109 -10.20 8.81 -5.88
C GLN A 109 -9.38 9.13 -4.60
N GLU A 110 -9.35 10.39 -4.16
CA GLU A 110 -8.74 10.75 -2.88
C GLU A 110 -9.47 10.08 -1.70
N GLU A 111 -10.80 9.99 -1.77
CA GLU A 111 -11.63 9.34 -0.75
C GLU A 111 -11.52 7.81 -0.77
N GLU A 112 -11.43 7.21 -1.95
CA GLU A 112 -11.11 5.79 -2.12
C GLU A 112 -9.77 5.46 -1.46
N MET A 113 -8.73 6.28 -1.71
CA MET A 113 -7.41 6.08 -1.12
C MET A 113 -7.38 6.30 0.40
N LYS A 114 -8.24 7.16 0.96
CA LYS A 114 -8.46 7.23 2.42
C LYS A 114 -9.01 5.93 2.97
N THR A 115 -10.07 5.44 2.37
CA THR A 115 -10.74 4.19 2.78
C THR A 115 -9.77 3.00 2.70
N TYR A 116 -8.95 2.96 1.65
CA TYR A 116 -7.86 2.00 1.51
C TYR A 116 -6.86 2.10 2.68
N MET A 117 -6.33 3.30 2.95
CA MET A 117 -5.32 3.50 3.99
C MET A 117 -5.86 3.22 5.40
N GLU A 118 -7.13 3.52 5.67
CA GLU A 118 -7.78 3.16 6.93
C GLU A 118 -7.87 1.65 7.11
N CYS A 119 -8.26 0.92 6.06
CA CYS A 119 -8.26 -0.55 6.06
C CYS A 119 -6.87 -1.12 6.34
N VAL A 120 -5.85 -0.64 5.63
CA VAL A 120 -4.46 -1.08 5.81
C VAL A 120 -3.96 -0.81 7.23
N LYS A 121 -4.28 0.36 7.80
CA LYS A 121 -3.91 0.71 9.18
C LYS A 121 -4.58 -0.19 10.22
N ASP A 122 -5.87 -0.49 10.05
CA ASP A 122 -6.60 -1.39 10.95
C ASP A 122 -5.97 -2.79 10.97
N VAL A 123 -5.70 -3.34 9.78
CA VAL A 123 -5.00 -4.62 9.63
C VAL A 123 -3.60 -4.56 10.26
N GLY A 124 -2.81 -3.53 9.94
CA GLY A 124 -1.46 -3.34 10.47
C GLY A 124 -1.41 -3.19 11.99
N GLY A 125 -2.40 -2.56 12.61
CA GLY A 125 -2.51 -2.42 14.07
C GLY A 125 -2.63 -3.75 14.81
N ARG A 126 -3.00 -4.83 14.12
CA ARG A 126 -3.07 -6.18 14.71
C ARG A 126 -1.68 -6.82 14.86
N CYS A 127 -0.68 -6.37 14.12
CA CYS A 127 0.67 -6.94 14.14
C CYS A 127 1.77 -5.98 14.65
N LEU A 128 1.60 -4.65 14.53
CA LEU A 128 2.59 -3.64 14.96
C LEU A 128 2.64 -3.41 16.49
N LYS A 129 2.36 -4.42 17.32
CA LYS A 129 2.25 -4.30 18.78
C LYS A 129 3.60 -4.15 19.49
#